data_AF-A0A258R6M5-F1
#
_entry.id   AF-A0A258R6M5-F1
#
_cell.length_a   1.000
_cell.length_b   1.000
_cell.length_c   1.000
_cell.angle_alpha   90.00
_cell.angle_beta   90.00
_cell.angle_gamma   90.00
#
_symmetry.space_group_name_H-M   'P 1'
#
loop_
_entity.id
_entity.type
_entity.pdbx_description
1 polymer ?
#
loop_
_entity_poly.entity_id
_entity_poly.type
_entity_poly.pdbx_seq_one_letter_code
_entity_poly.pdbx_strand_id
1 'polypeptide(L)'
;WGGMINGIMTLSGAWDKLRTDPVMRFMIVALSFYGMSTFEGPMMSLKEVNALSHYTDWTIGHVHSGALGWVAMISFGSLYHMIPKLWDTKMYSQKLVEWHFWLATIGIVLYIVAMWISGITQGLMWRSFDEFGNLQYSFAESVAAMMPFYAMRAIGGMFFLTGAVLMLFNALMTIRQAKQENAVLEAKLAAKLARA
;
A
#
# COMPACT_ATOMS: atom_id res chain seq x y z
N TRP A 1 -1.72 -17.96 -0.46
CA TRP A 1 -2.83 -18.22 -1.39
C TRP A 1 -4.19 -18.45 -0.76
N GLY A 2 -4.40 -19.49 0.07
CA GLY A 2 -5.73 -19.80 0.63
C GLY A 2 -6.43 -18.61 1.32
N GLY A 3 -5.68 -17.80 2.07
CA GLY A 3 -6.22 -16.57 2.69
C GLY A 3 -6.69 -15.50 1.69
N MET A 4 -5.98 -15.31 0.58
CA MET A 4 -6.40 -14.40 -0.49
C MET A 4 -7.71 -14.89 -1.10
N ILE A 5 -7.76 -16.17 -1.48
CA ILE A 5 -8.94 -16.78 -2.11
C ILE A 5 -10.14 -16.66 -1.18
N ASN A 6 -9.97 -16.99 0.10
CA ASN A 6 -11.02 -16.86 1.09
C ASN A 6 -11.54 -15.41 1.16
N GLY A 7 -10.66 -14.42 1.34
CA GLY A 7 -11.05 -13.02 1.44
C GLY A 7 -11.70 -12.45 0.16
N ILE A 8 -11.18 -12.80 -1.02
CA ILE A 8 -11.77 -12.39 -2.30
C ILE A 8 -13.13 -13.06 -2.53
N MET A 9 -13.24 -14.36 -2.25
CA MET A 9 -14.48 -15.10 -2.46
C MET A 9 -15.58 -14.73 -1.45
N THR A 10 -15.23 -14.19 -0.28
CA THR A 10 -16.21 -13.55 0.62
C THR A 10 -16.93 -12.38 -0.05
N LEU A 11 -16.34 -11.77 -1.09
CA LEU A 11 -16.95 -10.67 -1.84
C LEU A 11 -17.68 -11.12 -3.10
N SER A 12 -17.75 -12.42 -3.36
CA SER A 12 -18.58 -12.99 -4.41
C SER A 12 -20.04 -12.58 -4.21
N GLY A 13 -20.60 -11.89 -5.21
CA GLY A 13 -21.94 -11.32 -5.17
C GLY A 13 -22.05 -9.89 -4.63
N ALA A 14 -20.96 -9.32 -4.09
CA ALA A 14 -20.91 -7.94 -3.56
C ALA A 14 -19.88 -7.05 -4.28
N TRP A 15 -19.47 -7.44 -5.49
CA TRP A 15 -18.46 -6.73 -6.31
C TRP A 15 -18.90 -5.31 -6.70
N ASP A 16 -20.20 -5.06 -6.75
CA ASP A 16 -20.78 -3.73 -6.97
C ASP A 16 -20.33 -2.72 -5.89
N LYS A 17 -20.11 -3.18 -4.65
CA LYS A 17 -19.64 -2.33 -3.55
C LYS A 17 -18.25 -1.74 -3.77
N LEU A 18 -17.43 -2.33 -4.64
CA LEU A 18 -16.14 -1.71 -4.98
C LEU A 18 -16.29 -0.37 -5.69
N ARG A 19 -17.44 -0.10 -6.32
CA ARG A 19 -17.69 1.19 -6.96
C ARG A 19 -18.12 2.26 -5.96
N THR A 20 -18.70 1.86 -4.83
CA THR A 20 -19.34 2.78 -3.89
C THR A 20 -18.60 2.93 -2.56
N ASP A 21 -17.88 1.89 -2.12
CA ASP A 21 -17.18 1.87 -0.83
C ASP A 21 -15.66 1.85 -1.03
N PRO A 22 -14.96 2.96 -0.75
CA PRO A 22 -13.51 3.03 -0.88
C PRO A 22 -12.78 2.17 0.15
N VAL A 23 -13.38 1.87 1.30
CA VAL A 23 -12.79 0.95 2.29
C VAL A 23 -12.68 -0.45 1.70
N MET A 24 -13.71 -0.89 0.98
CA MET A 24 -13.69 -2.18 0.28
C MET A 24 -12.61 -2.23 -0.81
N ARG A 25 -12.34 -1.11 -1.48
CA ARG A 25 -11.23 -1.01 -2.45
C ARG A 25 -9.89 -1.26 -1.79
N PHE A 26 -9.62 -0.65 -0.63
CA PHE A 26 -8.41 -0.91 0.15
C PHE A 26 -8.25 -2.39 0.50
N MET A 27 -9.31 -3.02 1.01
CA MET A 27 -9.27 -4.43 1.42
C MET A 27 -8.99 -5.38 0.26
N ILE A 28 -9.65 -5.18 -0.89
CA ILE A 28 -9.44 -6.02 -2.08
C ILE A 28 -8.03 -5.84 -2.64
N VAL A 29 -7.58 -4.59 -2.81
CA VAL A 29 -6.21 -4.33 -3.31
C VAL A 29 -5.17 -4.91 -2.35
N ALA A 30 -5.41 -4.84 -1.05
CA ALA A 30 -4.56 -5.48 -0.06
C ALA A 30 -4.43 -6.98 -0.30
N LEU A 31 -5.56 -7.69 -0.43
CA LEU A 31 -5.57 -9.12 -0.69
C LEU A 31 -4.89 -9.48 -2.02
N SER A 32 -5.04 -8.65 -3.05
CA SER A 32 -4.33 -8.82 -4.32
C SER A 32 -2.81 -8.75 -4.14
N PHE A 33 -2.29 -7.74 -3.43
CA PHE A 33 -0.85 -7.64 -3.14
C PHE A 33 -0.36 -8.73 -2.19
N TYR A 34 -1.20 -9.21 -1.27
CA TYR A 34 -0.89 -10.39 -0.46
C TYR A 34 -0.73 -11.65 -1.33
N GLY A 35 -1.66 -11.89 -2.26
CA GLY A 35 -1.55 -13.00 -3.21
C GLY A 35 -0.29 -12.91 -4.06
N MET A 36 -0.03 -11.72 -4.60
CA MET A 36 1.14 -11.43 -5.42
C MET A 36 2.46 -11.62 -4.65
N SER A 37 2.62 -11.03 -3.47
CA SER A 37 3.84 -11.18 -2.67
C SER A 37 4.02 -12.62 -2.18
N THR A 38 2.93 -13.29 -1.76
CA THR A 38 3.00 -14.71 -1.37
C THR A 38 3.13 -15.68 -2.55
N PHE A 39 3.05 -15.21 -3.79
CA PHE A 39 3.54 -15.92 -4.98
C PHE A 39 5.02 -15.69 -5.21
N GLU A 40 5.41 -14.43 -5.21
CA GLU A 40 6.75 -13.96 -5.54
C GLU A 40 7.79 -14.50 -4.56
N GLY A 41 7.48 -14.52 -3.26
CA GLY A 41 8.38 -15.05 -2.22
C GLY A 41 8.79 -16.51 -2.49
N PRO A 42 7.85 -17.45 -2.67
CA PRO A 42 8.17 -18.82 -3.10
C PRO A 42 8.98 -18.88 -4.39
N MET A 43 8.66 -18.07 -5.41
CA MET A 43 9.46 -18.02 -6.64
C MET A 43 10.91 -17.60 -6.36
N MET A 44 11.11 -16.55 -5.58
CA MET A 44 12.45 -16.06 -5.18
C MET A 44 13.20 -17.01 -4.26
N SER A 45 12.53 -18.01 -3.66
CA SER A 45 13.18 -19.05 -2.86
C SER A 45 13.76 -20.20 -3.70
N LEU A 46 13.38 -20.31 -4.97
CA LEU A 46 13.99 -21.25 -5.91
C LEU A 46 15.41 -20.82 -6.23
N LYS A 47 16.38 -21.75 -6.15
CA LYS A 47 17.81 -21.44 -6.31
C LYS A 47 18.13 -20.66 -7.59
N GLU A 48 17.54 -21.05 -8.71
CA GLU A 48 17.77 -20.39 -10.01
C GLU A 48 17.24 -18.95 -10.05
N VAL A 49 16.09 -18.71 -9.43
CA VAL A 49 15.52 -17.35 -9.34
C VAL A 49 16.29 -16.54 -8.30
N ASN A 50 16.65 -17.15 -7.17
CA ASN A 50 17.42 -16.51 -6.12
C ASN A 50 18.81 -16.09 -6.60
N ALA A 51 19.44 -16.89 -7.48
CA ALA A 51 20.69 -16.52 -8.12
C ALA A 51 20.58 -15.18 -8.85
N LEU A 52 19.40 -14.77 -9.33
CA LEU A 52 19.11 -13.45 -9.91
C LEU A 52 18.62 -12.39 -8.91
N SER A 53 17.74 -12.77 -7.98
CA SER A 53 17.07 -11.82 -7.10
C SER A 53 17.86 -11.47 -5.83
N HIS A 54 18.84 -12.30 -5.44
CA HIS A 54 19.64 -12.09 -4.25
C HIS A 54 20.56 -10.88 -4.40
N TYR A 55 20.67 -10.08 -3.34
CA TYR A 55 21.38 -8.79 -3.30
C TYR A 55 20.91 -7.71 -4.27
N THR A 56 19.87 -7.95 -5.07
CA THR A 56 19.31 -6.94 -5.97
C THR A 56 18.10 -6.25 -5.36
N ASP A 57 17.73 -5.13 -5.97
CA ASP A 57 16.56 -4.34 -5.62
C ASP A 57 15.23 -5.11 -5.82
N TRP A 58 15.26 -6.28 -6.47
CA TRP A 58 14.08 -7.15 -6.54
C TRP A 58 13.62 -7.54 -5.14
N THR A 59 14.55 -7.88 -4.23
CA THR A 59 14.19 -8.18 -2.84
C THR A 59 13.48 -7.00 -2.17
N ILE A 60 13.90 -5.77 -2.46
CA ILE A 60 13.25 -4.55 -1.94
C ILE A 60 11.86 -4.37 -2.56
N GLY A 61 11.70 -4.66 -3.85
CA GLY A 61 10.40 -4.68 -4.53
C GLY A 61 9.43 -5.67 -3.89
N HIS A 62 9.89 -6.89 -3.61
CA HIS A 62 9.12 -7.92 -2.92
C HIS A 62 8.72 -7.50 -1.51
N VAL A 63 9.64 -6.93 -0.74
CA VAL A 63 9.34 -6.44 0.61
C VAL A 63 8.26 -5.36 0.57
N HIS A 64 8.35 -4.40 -0.35
CA HIS A 64 7.38 -3.31 -0.41
C HIS A 64 6.05 -3.71 -1.03
N SER A 65 6.01 -4.73 -1.91
CA SER A 65 4.75 -5.31 -2.38
C SER A 65 3.95 -5.93 -1.22
N GLY A 66 4.62 -6.60 -0.28
CA GLY A 66 4.01 -7.09 0.95
C GLY A 66 3.74 -5.98 1.99
N ALA A 67 4.72 -5.13 2.29
CA ALA A 67 4.62 -4.14 3.35
C ALA A 67 3.63 -3.02 3.02
N LEU A 68 3.78 -2.37 1.86
CA LEU A 68 2.90 -1.29 1.46
C LEU A 68 1.60 -1.85 0.87
N GLY A 69 1.70 -2.90 0.06
CA GLY A 69 0.58 -3.36 -0.76
C GLY A 69 -0.41 -4.20 0.01
N TRP A 70 0.09 -5.06 0.88
CA TRP A 70 -0.74 -5.87 1.75
C TRP A 70 -0.92 -5.20 3.11
N VAL A 71 0.14 -5.11 3.92
CA VAL A 71 0.04 -4.77 5.35
C VAL A 71 -0.51 -3.36 5.56
N ALA A 72 0.03 -2.36 4.87
CA ALA A 72 -0.46 -1.00 5.02
C ALA A 72 -1.88 -0.83 4.46
N MET A 73 -2.18 -1.34 3.26
CA MET A 73 -3.53 -1.21 2.66
C MET A 73 -4.62 -1.88 3.50
N ILE A 74 -4.39 -3.09 4.03
CA ILE A 74 -5.39 -3.75 4.89
C ILE A 74 -5.57 -2.99 6.21
N SER A 75 -4.48 -2.45 6.75
CA SER A 75 -4.52 -1.64 7.97
C SER A 75 -5.27 -0.32 7.74
N PHE A 76 -5.05 0.35 6.60
CA PHE A 76 -5.75 1.57 6.24
C PHE A 76 -7.25 1.34 6.08
N GLY A 77 -7.66 0.29 5.34
CA GLY A 77 -9.06 -0.09 5.23
C GLY A 77 -9.67 -0.38 6.60
N SER A 78 -8.96 -1.13 7.46
CA SER A 78 -9.44 -1.48 8.80
C SER A 78 -9.64 -0.24 9.67
N LEU A 79 -8.69 0.69 9.65
CA LEU A 79 -8.77 1.94 10.40
C LEU A 79 -9.89 2.85 9.88
N TYR A 80 -10.06 2.97 8.56
CA TYR A 80 -11.17 3.74 7.98
C TYR A 80 -12.53 3.17 8.37
N HIS A 81 -12.63 1.86 8.57
CA HIS A 81 -13.84 1.22 9.09
C HIS A 81 -14.04 1.46 10.59
N MET A 82 -12.98 1.38 11.38
CA MET A 82 -13.04 1.42 12.85
C MET A 82 -13.19 2.84 13.41
N ILE A 83 -12.50 3.83 12.83
CA ILE A 83 -12.46 5.20 13.38
C ILE A 83 -13.88 5.81 13.53
N PRO A 84 -14.76 5.82 12.51
CA PRO A 84 -16.11 6.36 12.69
C PRO A 84 -16.90 5.66 13.81
N LYS A 85 -16.73 4.33 13.94
CA LYS A 85 -17.45 3.51 14.92
C LYS A 85 -16.98 3.76 16.35
N LEU A 86 -15.68 3.90 16.56
CA LEU A 86 -15.10 4.16 17.89
C LEU A 86 -15.50 5.53 18.44
N TRP A 87 -15.73 6.50 17.55
CA TRP A 87 -16.12 7.86 17.91
C TRP A 87 -17.60 8.16 17.68
N ASP A 88 -18.41 7.13 17.38
CA ASP A 88 -19.85 7.22 17.08
C ASP A 88 -20.23 8.38 16.15
N THR A 89 -19.46 8.53 15.07
CA THR A 89 -19.65 9.60 14.09
C THR A 89 -19.52 9.08 12.67
N LYS A 90 -19.67 9.95 11.67
CA LYS A 90 -19.38 9.65 10.27
C LYS A 90 -17.96 10.11 9.92
N MET A 91 -17.32 9.40 9.00
CA MET A 91 -16.02 9.83 8.46
C MET A 91 -16.11 11.24 7.90
N TYR A 92 -15.17 12.11 8.27
CA TYR A 92 -15.17 13.54 7.92
C TYR A 92 -15.29 13.78 6.42
N SER A 93 -14.49 13.08 5.60
CA SER A 93 -14.59 13.17 4.14
C SER A 93 -14.33 11.83 3.46
N GLN A 94 -15.34 11.33 2.75
CA GLN A 94 -15.21 10.13 1.90
C GLN A 94 -14.30 10.38 0.69
N LYS A 95 -14.31 11.60 0.13
CA LYS A 95 -13.44 11.97 -1.00
C LYS A 95 -11.96 11.88 -0.66
N LEU A 96 -11.58 12.22 0.59
CA LEU A 96 -10.20 12.08 1.04
C LEU A 96 -9.77 10.62 1.16
N VAL A 97 -10.70 9.72 1.51
CA VAL A 97 -10.44 8.26 1.50
C VAL A 97 -10.17 7.78 0.08
N GLU A 98 -10.94 8.26 -0.91
CA GLU A 98 -10.71 7.94 -2.32
C GLU A 98 -9.37 8.46 -2.84
N TRP A 99 -9.02 9.71 -2.51
CA TRP A 99 -7.71 10.27 -2.87
C TRP A 99 -6.56 9.49 -2.24
N HIS A 100 -6.68 9.13 -0.96
CA HIS A 100 -5.70 8.28 -0.31
C HIS A 100 -5.57 6.94 -1.04
N PHE A 101 -6.69 6.28 -1.38
CA PHE A 101 -6.67 5.01 -2.11
C PHE A 101 -5.87 5.11 -3.41
N TRP A 102 -6.12 6.14 -4.23
CA TRP A 102 -5.42 6.31 -5.50
C TRP A 102 -3.95 6.66 -5.32
N LEU A 103 -3.63 7.56 -4.39
CA LEU A 103 -2.24 7.91 -4.10
C LEU A 103 -1.44 6.71 -3.60
N ALA A 104 -2.00 5.92 -2.69
CA ALA A 104 -1.38 4.71 -2.19
C ALA A 104 -1.20 3.66 -3.30
N THR A 105 -2.23 3.44 -4.13
CA THR A 105 -2.20 2.44 -5.20
C THR A 105 -1.23 2.82 -6.32
N ILE A 106 -1.23 4.07 -6.77
CA ILE A 106 -0.27 4.54 -7.78
C ILE A 106 1.14 4.53 -7.21
N GLY A 107 1.31 5.02 -5.97
CA GLY A 107 2.60 5.07 -5.29
C GLY A 107 3.25 3.70 -5.18
N ILE A 108 2.49 2.67 -4.79
CA ILE A 108 3.03 1.32 -4.69
C ILE A 108 3.33 0.69 -6.05
N VAL A 109 2.47 0.86 -7.05
CA VAL A 109 2.73 0.30 -8.39
C VAL A 109 4.01 0.91 -8.98
N LEU A 110 4.20 2.23 -8.85
CA LEU A 110 5.44 2.89 -9.25
C LEU A 110 6.65 2.33 -8.50
N TYR A 111 6.53 2.12 -7.19
CA TYR A 111 7.59 1.57 -6.37
C TYR A 111 8.00 0.16 -6.83
N ILE A 112 7.04 -0.76 -6.97
CA ILE A 112 7.30 -2.15 -7.31
C ILE A 112 7.88 -2.26 -8.72
N VAL A 113 7.31 -1.55 -9.70
CA VAL A 113 7.80 -1.56 -11.09
C VAL A 113 9.23 -1.07 -11.15
N ALA A 114 9.57 0.02 -10.45
CA ALA A 114 10.94 0.52 -10.38
C ALA A 114 11.91 -0.53 -9.83
N MET A 115 11.53 -1.21 -8.74
CA MET A 115 12.38 -2.20 -8.06
C MET A 115 12.51 -3.52 -8.81
N TRP A 116 11.49 -3.94 -9.56
CA TRP A 116 11.60 -5.07 -10.45
C TRP A 116 12.54 -4.82 -11.60
N ILE A 117 12.41 -3.66 -12.27
CA ILE A 117 13.29 -3.32 -13.38
C ILE A 117 14.72 -3.19 -12.86
N SER A 118 14.95 -2.43 -11.78
CA SER A 118 16.29 -2.26 -11.23
C SER A 118 16.89 -3.58 -10.74
N GLY A 119 16.09 -4.42 -10.08
CA GLY A 119 16.54 -5.71 -9.55
C GLY A 119 16.96 -6.70 -10.64
N ILE A 120 16.15 -6.81 -11.70
CA ILE A 120 16.49 -7.64 -12.87
C ILE A 120 17.72 -7.07 -13.57
N THR A 121 17.79 -5.76 -13.79
CA THR A 121 18.93 -5.13 -14.46
C THR A 121 20.23 -5.32 -13.67
N GLN A 122 20.23 -5.11 -12.35
CA GLN A 122 21.39 -5.41 -11.50
C GLN A 122 21.83 -6.86 -11.63
N GLY A 123 20.90 -7.79 -11.46
CA GLY A 123 21.20 -9.21 -11.51
C GLY A 123 21.79 -9.62 -12.85
N LEU A 124 21.23 -9.13 -13.97
CA LEU A 124 21.74 -9.38 -15.31
C LEU A 124 23.12 -8.74 -15.55
N MET A 125 23.31 -7.48 -15.16
CA MET A 125 24.60 -6.80 -15.31
C MET A 125 25.72 -7.50 -14.54
N TRP A 126 25.46 -7.96 -13.31
CA TRP A 126 26.47 -8.60 -12.46
C TRP A 126 26.88 -10.01 -12.92
N ARG A 127 26.08 -10.65 -13.79
CA ARG A 127 26.41 -11.97 -14.37
C ARG A 127 26.75 -11.91 -15.87
N SER A 128 26.81 -10.71 -16.44
CA SER A 128 27.05 -10.56 -17.87
C SER A 128 28.52 -10.75 -18.19
N PHE A 129 28.81 -11.66 -19.09
CA PHE A 129 30.15 -11.91 -19.60
C PHE A 129 30.23 -11.48 -21.07
N ASP A 130 31.37 -10.91 -21.46
CA ASP A 130 31.65 -10.62 -22.86
C ASP A 130 32.04 -11.89 -23.64
N GLU A 131 32.29 -11.74 -24.95
CA GLU A 131 32.69 -12.84 -25.82
C GLU A 131 34.03 -13.49 -25.42
N PHE A 132 34.82 -12.81 -24.59
CA PHE A 132 36.12 -13.27 -24.09
C PHE A 132 36.03 -13.89 -22.68
N GLY A 133 34.86 -13.92 -22.07
CA GLY A 133 34.63 -14.47 -20.74
C GLY A 133 34.99 -13.52 -19.58
N ASN A 134 35.23 -12.23 -19.86
CA ASN A 134 35.40 -11.21 -18.83
C ASN A 134 34.05 -10.65 -18.38
N LEU A 135 33.99 -10.09 -17.17
CA LEU A 135 32.80 -9.36 -16.72
C LEU A 135 32.58 -8.14 -17.62
N GLN A 136 31.39 -8.07 -18.22
CA GLN A 136 31.06 -7.03 -19.20
C GLN A 136 30.86 -5.65 -18.56
N TYR A 137 30.36 -5.61 -17.33
CA TYR A 137 30.06 -4.37 -16.61
C TYR A 137 30.82 -4.29 -15.29
N SER A 138 31.36 -3.12 -14.99
CA SER A 138 31.83 -2.79 -13.65
C SER A 138 30.65 -2.62 -12.69
N PHE A 139 30.92 -2.79 -11.39
CA PHE A 139 29.91 -2.53 -10.37
C PHE A 139 29.43 -1.06 -10.40
N ALA A 140 30.33 -0.10 -10.63
CA ALA A 140 29.98 1.32 -10.69
C ALA A 140 28.98 1.64 -11.83
N GLU A 141 29.12 1.01 -12.99
CA GLU A 141 28.17 1.14 -14.10
C GLU A 141 26.79 0.60 -13.72
N SER A 142 26.74 -0.54 -13.02
CA SER A 142 25.47 -1.08 -12.54
C SER A 142 24.76 -0.11 -11.57
N VAL A 143 25.51 0.55 -10.68
CA VAL A 143 24.96 1.55 -9.75
C VAL A 143 24.45 2.78 -10.51
N ALA A 144 25.22 3.28 -11.47
CA ALA A 144 24.83 4.42 -12.29
C ALA A 144 23.54 4.13 -13.09
N ALA A 145 23.40 2.93 -13.63
CA ALA A 145 22.21 2.49 -14.35
C ALA A 145 20.94 2.45 -13.45
N MET A 146 21.09 2.33 -12.13
CA MET A 146 19.95 2.27 -11.20
C MET A 146 19.38 3.62 -10.80
N MET A 147 20.12 4.72 -11.00
CA MET A 147 19.73 6.06 -10.55
C MET A 147 18.31 6.49 -10.99
N PRO A 148 17.87 6.26 -12.25
CA PRO A 148 16.50 6.60 -12.65
C PRO A 148 15.43 5.83 -11.85
N PHE A 149 15.70 4.56 -11.53
CA PHE A 149 14.78 3.72 -10.76
C PHE A 149 14.74 4.12 -9.29
N TYR A 150 15.84 4.62 -8.73
CA TYR A 150 15.85 5.20 -7.39
C TYR A 150 15.03 6.49 -7.30
N ALA A 151 15.07 7.34 -8.33
CA ALA A 151 14.19 8.49 -8.42
C ALA A 151 12.72 8.06 -8.54
N MET A 152 12.40 7.09 -9.40
CA MET A 152 11.03 6.57 -9.54
C MET A 152 10.51 5.95 -8.25
N ARG A 153 11.34 5.19 -7.53
CA ARG A 153 11.03 4.64 -6.20
C ARG A 153 10.70 5.74 -5.20
N ALA A 154 11.53 6.78 -5.14
CA ALA A 154 11.32 7.91 -4.24
C ALA A 154 9.99 8.63 -4.55
N ILE A 155 9.68 8.83 -5.83
CA ILE A 155 8.40 9.40 -6.26
C ILE A 155 7.24 8.51 -5.83
N GLY A 156 7.29 7.20 -6.09
CA GLY A 156 6.26 6.26 -5.65
C GLY A 156 6.05 6.29 -4.13
N GLY A 157 7.14 6.32 -3.36
CA GLY A 157 7.11 6.46 -1.91
C GLY A 157 6.49 7.77 -1.44
N MET A 158 6.76 8.89 -2.12
CA MET A 158 6.16 10.19 -1.80
C MET A 158 4.65 10.22 -2.06
N PHE A 159 4.17 9.59 -3.14
CA PHE A 159 2.73 9.42 -3.38
C PHE A 159 2.08 8.65 -2.22
N PHE A 160 2.68 7.53 -1.82
CA PHE A 160 2.17 6.71 -0.71
C PHE A 160 2.15 7.48 0.61
N LEU A 161 3.25 8.17 0.94
CA LEU A 161 3.37 8.99 2.14
C LEU A 161 2.35 10.12 2.17
N THR A 162 2.15 10.80 1.04
CA THR A 162 1.13 11.86 0.91
C THR A 162 -0.26 11.30 1.20
N GLY A 163 -0.56 10.10 0.69
CA GLY A 163 -1.77 9.36 1.03
C GLY A 163 -1.94 9.12 2.54
N ALA A 164 -0.89 8.64 3.20
CA ALA A 164 -0.90 8.41 4.66
C ALA A 164 -1.10 9.71 5.46
N VAL A 165 -0.52 10.83 5.01
CA VAL A 165 -0.74 12.15 5.61
C VAL A 165 -2.20 12.59 5.44
N LEU A 166 -2.81 12.38 4.27
CA LEU A 166 -4.24 12.66 4.06
C LEU A 166 -5.12 11.80 4.98
N MET A 167 -4.76 10.54 5.20
CA MET A 167 -5.46 9.67 6.15
C MET A 167 -5.39 10.23 7.56
N LEU A 168 -4.19 10.59 8.02
CA LEU A 168 -4.00 11.16 9.36
C LEU A 168 -4.85 12.42 9.53
N PHE A 169 -4.82 13.33 8.55
CA PHE A 169 -5.65 14.52 8.56
C PHE A 169 -7.15 14.20 8.65
N ASN A 170 -7.65 13.29 7.80
CA ASN A 170 -9.06 12.91 7.76
C ASN A 170 -9.50 12.25 9.09
N ALA A 171 -8.66 11.41 9.67
CA ALA A 171 -8.89 10.78 10.97
C ALA A 171 -8.96 11.83 12.10
N LEU A 172 -8.00 12.75 12.18
CA LEU A 172 -7.98 13.81 13.19
C LEU A 172 -9.21 14.72 13.08
N MET A 173 -9.63 15.05 11.86
CA MET A 173 -10.85 15.83 11.64
C MET A 173 -12.12 15.09 12.05
N THR A 174 -12.19 13.77 11.77
CA THR A 174 -13.30 12.91 12.22
C THR A 174 -13.41 12.88 13.75
N ILE A 175 -12.27 12.73 14.44
CA ILE A 175 -12.23 12.72 15.92
C ILE A 175 -12.65 14.08 16.49
N ARG A 176 -12.22 15.18 15.86
CA ARG A 176 -12.64 16.54 16.27
C ARG A 176 -14.14 16.76 16.08
N GLN A 177 -14.69 16.32 14.95
CA GLN A 177 -16.12 16.38 14.67
C GLN A 177 -16.92 15.63 15.74
N ALA A 178 -16.54 14.39 16.07
CA ALA A 178 -17.21 13.60 17.11
C ALA A 178 -17.24 14.32 18.47
N LYS A 179 -16.14 14.96 18.87
CA LYS A 179 -16.10 15.74 20.13
C LYS A 179 -17.08 16.91 20.11
N GLN A 180 -17.23 17.58 18.98
CA GLN A 180 -18.19 18.69 18.83
C GLN A 180 -19.64 18.19 18.86
N GLU A 181 -19.93 17.09 18.17
CA GLU A 181 -21.25 16.45 18.17
C GLU A 181 -21.67 16.02 19.58
N ASN A 182 -20.76 15.41 20.34
CA ASN A 182 -21.00 15.01 21.73
C ASN A 182 -21.25 16.21 22.65
N ALA A 183 -20.45 17.28 22.54
CA ALA A 183 -20.65 18.48 23.35
C ALA A 183 -22.02 19.14 23.08
N VAL A 184 -22.47 19.15 21.83
CA VAL A 184 -23.81 19.64 21.45
C VAL A 184 -24.91 18.75 22.04
N LEU A 185 -24.71 17.43 22.03
CA LEU A 185 -25.67 16.48 22.59
C LEU A 185 -25.80 16.66 24.11
N GLU A 186 -24.68 16.78 24.82
CA GLU A 186 -24.64 17.03 26.26
C GLU A 186 -25.34 18.35 26.62
N ALA A 187 -25.06 19.43 25.88
CA ALA A 187 -25.71 20.73 26.09
C ALA A 187 -27.24 20.64 25.89
N LYS A 188 -27.70 19.92 24.86
CA LYS A 188 -29.14 19.69 24.63
C LYS A 188 -29.78 18.87 25.75
N LEU A 189 -29.08 17.85 26.25
CA LEU A 189 -29.57 17.01 27.34
C LEU A 189 -29.70 17.81 28.63
N ALA A 190 -28.70 18.61 28.97
CA ALA A 190 -28.72 19.50 30.13
C ALA A 190 -29.86 20.52 30.05
N ALA A 191 -30.07 21.15 28.88
CA ALA A 191 -31.17 22.08 28.67
C ALA A 191 -32.56 21.41 28.80
N LYS A 192 -32.69 20.14 28.40
CA LYS A 192 -33.94 19.37 28.57
C LYS A 192 -34.21 19.05 30.03
N LEU A 193 -33.19 18.64 30.78
CA LEU A 193 -33.30 18.35 32.22
C LEU A 193 -33.62 19.60 33.04
N ALA A 194 -33.08 20.76 32.67
CA ALA A 194 -33.38 22.02 33.35
C ALA A 194 -34.82 22.54 33.12
N ARG A 195 -35.54 21.98 32.13
CA ARG A 195 -36.93 22.33 31.81
C ARG A 195 -37.95 21.31 32.35
N ALA A 196 -37.48 20.20 32.91
CA ALA A 196 -38.31 19.16 33.51
C ALA A 196 -38.41 19.37 35.02
#